data_AF-A0A7S1LS85-F1
#
_entry.id   AF-A0A7S1LS85-F1
#
_cell.length_a   1.000
_cell.length_b   1.000
_cell.length_c   1.000
_cell.angle_alpha   90.00
_cell.angle_beta   90.00
_cell.angle_gamma   90.00
#
_symmetry.space_group_name_H-M   'P 1'
#
loop_
_entity.id
_entity.type
_entity.pdbx_description
1 polymer ?
#
loop_
_entity_poly.entity_id
_entity_poly.type
_entity_poly.pdbx_seq_one_letter_code
_entity_poly.pdbx_strand_id
1 'polypeptide(L)'
;ADSVGPEHSTRQTETVAADKGDAKAYCALESLIEAMAAERRVMIARYSYRKNTPPRMVALIPSKSSRADRGSHLEIQYLPFTEDIREWTCASLPMPSAAQRDAAAALVDALDLEPA
;
A
#
# COMPACT_ATOMS: atom_id res chain seq x y z
N ALA A 1 4.27 -6.16 5.23
CA ALA A 1 5.00 -6.29 3.97
C ALA A 1 5.99 -5.16 3.96
N ASP A 2 7.15 -5.41 4.53
CA ASP A 2 7.97 -4.32 5.10
C ASP A 2 8.89 -3.68 4.04
N SER A 3 8.81 -4.17 2.79
CA SER A 3 9.60 -3.73 1.65
C SER A 3 8.90 -2.72 0.75
N VAL A 4 7.61 -2.47 0.94
CA VAL A 4 6.83 -1.49 0.18
C VAL A 4 6.13 -0.59 1.18
N GLY A 5 6.66 0.63 1.35
CA GLY A 5 6.10 1.63 2.24
C GLY A 5 5.28 2.70 1.52
N PRO A 6 4.48 3.49 2.27
CA PRO A 6 3.70 4.59 1.75
C PRO A 6 4.55 5.69 1.10
N GLU A 7 5.82 5.84 1.51
CA GLU A 7 6.80 6.79 0.95
C GLU A 7 7.11 6.53 -0.53
N HIS A 8 6.90 5.31 -1.01
CA HIS A 8 7.09 4.94 -2.41
C HIS A 8 5.80 5.03 -3.23
N SER A 9 4.69 5.43 -2.62
CA SER A 9 3.40 5.51 -3.30
C SER A 9 3.31 6.76 -4.17
N THR A 10 3.11 6.56 -5.48
CA THR A 10 2.71 7.67 -6.37
C THR A 10 1.19 7.84 -6.29
N ARG A 11 0.69 9.09 -6.37
CA ARG A 11 -0.69 9.52 -5.99
C ARG A 11 -1.88 8.82 -6.69
N GLN A 12 -1.66 7.83 -7.56
CA GLN A 12 -2.72 7.10 -8.25
C GLN A 12 -2.91 5.73 -7.59
N THR A 13 -4.06 5.54 -6.93
CA THR A 13 -4.47 4.25 -6.39
C THR A 13 -5.51 3.63 -7.32
N GLU A 14 -5.07 2.65 -8.09
CA GLU A 14 -5.96 1.79 -8.87
C GLU A 14 -6.19 0.49 -8.10
N THR A 15 -7.27 -0.23 -8.40
CA THR A 15 -7.55 -1.52 -7.77
C THR A 15 -7.83 -2.56 -8.84
N VAL A 16 -7.37 -3.78 -8.57
CA VAL A 16 -7.66 -4.96 -9.38
C VAL A 16 -8.62 -5.84 -8.60
N ALA A 17 -9.74 -6.13 -9.22
CA ALA A 17 -10.74 -7.08 -8.73
C ALA A 17 -11.07 -8.08 -9.84
N ALA A 18 -11.60 -9.22 -9.45
CA ALA A 18 -12.08 -10.21 -10.40
C ALA A 18 -13.29 -9.64 -11.16
N ASP A 19 -13.40 -10.01 -12.44
CA ASP A 19 -14.56 -9.63 -13.24
C ASP A 19 -15.82 -10.28 -12.67
N LYS A 20 -16.91 -9.51 -12.58
CA LYS A 20 -18.17 -9.92 -11.93
C LYS A 20 -18.83 -11.12 -12.63
N GLY A 21 -18.49 -11.36 -13.90
CA GLY A 21 -19.03 -12.45 -14.69
C GLY A 21 -18.25 -13.77 -14.63
N ASP A 22 -17.04 -13.78 -14.06
CA ASP A 22 -16.17 -14.95 -14.06
C ASP A 22 -15.94 -15.50 -12.64
N ALA A 23 -16.73 -16.52 -12.28
CA ALA A 23 -16.65 -17.19 -11.00
C ALA A 23 -15.29 -17.89 -10.77
N LYS A 24 -14.61 -18.35 -11.83
CA LYS A 24 -13.29 -18.99 -11.71
C LYS A 24 -12.23 -17.94 -11.40
N ALA A 25 -12.26 -16.81 -12.10
CA ALA A 25 -11.37 -15.68 -11.82
C ALA A 25 -11.57 -15.17 -10.39
N TYR A 26 -12.82 -15.08 -9.92
CA TYR A 26 -13.13 -14.70 -8.54
C TYR A 26 -12.50 -15.65 -7.52
N CYS A 27 -12.75 -16.95 -7.65
CA CYS A 27 -12.18 -17.95 -6.74
C CYS A 27 -10.64 -17.96 -6.75
N ALA A 28 -10.03 -17.83 -7.93
CA ALA A 28 -8.58 -17.75 -8.07
C ALA A 28 -7.99 -16.48 -7.41
N LEU A 29 -8.65 -15.33 -7.58
CA LEU A 29 -8.17 -14.09 -6.97
C LEU A 29 -8.32 -14.10 -5.44
N GLU A 30 -9.44 -14.60 -4.91
CA GLU A 30 -9.65 -14.69 -3.45
C GLU A 30 -8.63 -15.61 -2.80
N SER A 31 -8.41 -16.81 -3.37
CA SER A 31 -7.40 -17.75 -2.85
C SER A 31 -5.97 -17.18 -2.93
N LEU A 32 -5.66 -16.44 -3.98
CA LEU A 32 -4.39 -15.73 -4.10
C LEU A 32 -4.23 -14.64 -3.03
N ILE A 33 -5.25 -13.80 -2.82
CA ILE A 33 -5.22 -12.73 -1.81
C ILE A 33 -5.06 -13.33 -0.42
N GLU A 34 -5.76 -14.43 -0.11
CA GLU A 34 -5.64 -15.12 1.16
C GLU A 34 -4.22 -15.65 1.41
N ALA A 35 -3.61 -16.29 0.41
CA ALA A 35 -2.23 -16.77 0.49
C ALA A 35 -1.24 -15.61 0.68
N MET A 36 -1.39 -14.53 -0.11
CA MET A 36 -0.53 -13.35 -0.01
C MET A 36 -0.61 -12.68 1.37
N ALA A 37 -1.82 -12.58 1.93
CA ALA A 37 -2.03 -12.04 3.27
C ALA A 37 -1.42 -12.93 4.36
N ALA A 38 -1.60 -14.25 4.26
CA ALA A 38 -1.04 -15.22 5.20
C ALA A 38 0.49 -15.19 5.22
N GLU A 39 1.12 -15.09 4.04
CA GLU A 39 2.58 -15.05 3.90
C GLU A 39 3.19 -13.65 4.06
N ARG A 40 2.36 -12.61 4.25
CA ARG A 40 2.76 -11.19 4.29
C ARG A 40 3.56 -10.77 3.06
N ARG A 41 3.16 -11.27 1.89
CA ARG A 41 3.80 -11.01 0.59
C ARG A 41 2.97 -10.04 -0.25
N VAL A 42 3.67 -9.35 -1.15
CA VAL A 42 3.10 -8.52 -2.21
C VAL A 42 3.53 -9.10 -3.56
N MET A 43 2.73 -8.86 -4.59
CA MET A 43 3.05 -9.32 -5.94
C MET A 43 3.61 -8.16 -6.77
N ILE A 44 4.69 -8.40 -7.51
CA ILE A 44 5.26 -7.42 -8.43
C ILE A 44 4.76 -7.73 -9.84
N ALA A 45 4.24 -6.72 -10.53
CA ALA A 45 3.70 -6.86 -11.88
C ALA A 45 4.23 -5.77 -12.82
N ARG A 46 4.31 -6.13 -14.11
CA ARG A 46 4.55 -5.18 -15.20
C ARG A 46 3.20 -4.71 -15.73
N TYR A 47 2.81 -3.50 -15.38
CA TYR A 47 1.52 -2.93 -15.75
C TYR A 47 1.58 -2.15 -17.07
N SER A 48 0.62 -2.39 -17.96
CA SER A 48 0.43 -1.61 -19.19
C SER A 48 -1.05 -1.28 -19.32
N TYR A 49 -1.39 0.00 -19.12
CA TYR A 49 -2.78 0.48 -19.08
C TYR A 49 -3.51 0.31 -20.41
N ARG A 50 -2.85 0.64 -21.53
CA ARG A 50 -3.39 0.53 -22.88
C ARG A 50 -2.32 0.07 -23.85
N LYS A 51 -2.78 -0.46 -25.00
CA LYS A 51 -1.89 -0.83 -26.11
C LYS A 51 -0.96 0.35 -26.44
N ASN A 52 0.33 0.06 -26.63
CA ASN A 52 1.39 1.03 -26.93
C ASN A 52 1.70 2.05 -25.83
N THR A 53 1.28 1.82 -24.58
CA THR A 53 1.74 2.63 -23.43
C THR A 53 3.00 1.99 -22.83
N PRO A 54 4.04 2.77 -22.50
CA PRO A 54 5.23 2.24 -21.84
C PRO A 54 4.83 1.57 -20.51
N PRO A 55 5.31 0.34 -20.26
CA PRO A 55 4.95 -0.39 -19.06
C PRO A 55 5.55 0.26 -17.81
N ARG A 56 4.84 0.19 -16.70
CA ARG A 56 5.31 0.62 -15.37
C ARG A 56 5.46 -0.60 -14.45
N MET A 57 6.36 -0.50 -13.48
CA MET A 57 6.45 -1.51 -12.42
C MET A 57 5.44 -1.16 -11.32
N VAL A 58 4.67 -2.15 -10.86
CA VAL A 58 3.70 -1.96 -9.80
C VAL A 58 3.79 -3.07 -8.76
N ALA A 59 3.54 -2.73 -7.50
CA ALA A 59 3.22 -3.67 -6.45
C ALA A 59 1.70 -3.83 -6.34
N LEU A 60 1.26 -5.06 -6.17
CA LEU A 60 -0.12 -5.44 -5.92
C LEU A 60 -0.23 -5.86 -4.46
N ILE A 61 -0.93 -5.06 -3.68
CA ILE A 61 -1.05 -5.22 -2.23
C ILE A 61 -2.41 -5.86 -1.91
N PRO A 62 -2.44 -6.97 -1.17
CA PRO A 62 -3.68 -7.67 -0.85
C PRO A 62 -4.52 -6.86 0.14
N SER A 63 -5.73 -6.49 -0.27
CA SER A 63 -6.72 -5.82 0.57
C SER A 63 -7.91 -6.76 0.77
N LYS A 64 -7.93 -7.39 1.94
CA LYS A 64 -9.02 -8.30 2.33
C LYS A 64 -10.20 -7.49 2.81
N SER A 65 -11.37 -7.68 2.19
CA SER A 65 -12.60 -7.09 2.71
C SER A 65 -13.08 -7.87 3.93
N SER A 66 -13.38 -7.15 5.01
CA SER A 66 -14.05 -7.71 6.19
C SER A 66 -15.57 -7.75 6.07
N ARG A 67 -16.14 -7.08 5.05
CA ARG A 67 -17.58 -6.99 4.82
C ARG A 67 -17.99 -7.95 3.71
N ALA A 68 -19.02 -8.76 3.97
CA ALA A 68 -19.58 -9.71 3.01
C ALA A 68 -20.02 -9.05 1.67
N ASP A 69 -20.36 -7.76 1.70
CA ASP A 69 -20.84 -7.02 0.53
C ASP A 69 -19.72 -6.47 -0.37
N ARG A 70 -18.45 -6.60 0.03
CA ARG A 70 -17.29 -6.15 -0.77
C ARG A 70 -16.36 -7.34 -0.99
N GLY A 71 -16.06 -7.64 -2.25
CA GLY A 71 -15.05 -8.63 -2.60
C GLY A 71 -13.65 -8.15 -2.23
N SER A 72 -12.72 -9.09 -2.02
CA SER A 72 -11.32 -8.76 -1.85
C SER A 72 -10.75 -8.18 -3.15
N HIS A 73 -9.73 -7.34 -3.02
CA HIS A 73 -9.09 -6.70 -4.16
C HIS A 73 -7.59 -6.53 -3.93
N LEU A 74 -6.87 -6.22 -5.00
CA LEU A 74 -5.46 -5.85 -4.96
C LEU A 74 -5.33 -4.36 -5.21
N GLU A 75 -4.69 -3.64 -4.30
CA GLU A 75 -4.34 -2.24 -4.51
C GLU A 75 -3.08 -2.16 -5.37
N ILE A 76 -3.14 -1.34 -6.44
CA ILE A 76 -2.00 -1.07 -7.31
C ILE A 76 -1.23 0.10 -6.71
N GLN A 77 0.01 -0.17 -6.32
CA GLN A 77 1.00 0.86 -5.99
C GLN A 77 2.06 0.91 -7.08
N TYR A 78 2.16 2.02 -7.79
CA TYR A 78 3.24 2.24 -8.75
C TYR A 78 4.57 2.38 -8.04
N LEU A 79 5.57 1.64 -8.50
CA LEU A 79 6.91 1.68 -7.94
C LEU A 79 7.78 2.64 -8.75
N PRO A 80 8.59 3.48 -8.09
CA PRO A 80 9.53 4.35 -8.76
C PRO A 80 10.62 3.51 -9.45
N PHE A 81 11.08 4.00 -10.60
CA PHE A 81 12.35 3.53 -11.15
C PHE A 81 13.52 4.25 -10.48
N THR A 82 14.74 3.77 -10.71
CA THR A 82 15.96 4.38 -10.16
C THR A 82 16.10 5.86 -10.48
N GLU A 83 15.66 6.29 -11.67
CA GLU A 83 15.66 7.68 -12.11
C GLU A 83 14.63 8.56 -11.39
N ASP A 84 13.59 7.97 -10.78
CA ASP A 84 12.57 8.69 -10.03
C ASP A 84 13.02 8.96 -8.57
N ILE A 85 14.01 8.20 -8.08
CA ILE A 85 14.53 8.35 -6.72
C ILE A 85 15.38 9.62 -6.65
N ARG A 86 14.96 10.56 -5.82
CA ARG A 86 15.71 11.78 -5.54
C ARG A 86 16.50 11.63 -4.25
N GLU A 87 17.78 11.90 -4.30
CA GLU A 87 18.62 11.97 -3.11
C GLU A 87 18.33 13.26 -2.35
N TRP A 88 17.88 13.12 -1.09
CA TRP A 88 17.68 14.23 -0.18
C TRP A 88 18.73 14.17 0.93
N THR A 89 19.38 15.30 1.20
CA THR A 89 20.29 15.42 2.34
C THR A 89 19.50 15.84 3.57
N CYS A 90 19.18 14.89 4.44
CA CYS A 90 18.59 15.18 5.74
C CYS A 90 19.71 15.35 6.78
N ALA A 91 19.73 16.50 7.48
CA ALA A 91 20.59 16.67 8.63
C ALA A 91 20.15 15.71 9.74
N SER A 92 21.13 15.12 10.45
CA SER A 92 20.81 14.33 11.64
C SER A 92 20.24 15.25 12.72
N LEU A 93 19.01 14.95 13.15
CA LEU A 93 18.34 15.71 14.21
C LEU A 93 18.69 15.11 15.59
N PRO A 94 18.84 15.94 16.63
CA PRO A 94 19.12 15.46 17.98
C PRO A 94 17.93 14.67 18.54
N MET A 95 18.22 13.67 19.37
CA MET A 95 17.19 12.88 20.01
C MET A 95 16.46 13.69 21.09
N PRO A 96 15.11 13.72 21.11
CA PRO A 96 14.36 14.48 22.11
C PRO A 96 14.46 13.86 23.50
N SER A 97 14.43 14.72 24.52
CA SER A 97 14.38 14.31 25.93
C SER A 97 13.06 13.59 26.28
N ALA A 98 13.04 12.88 27.40
CA ALA A 98 11.83 12.19 27.87
C ALA A 98 10.67 13.17 28.09
N ALA A 99 10.91 14.28 28.79
CA ALA A 99 9.89 15.29 29.06
C ALA A 99 9.28 15.90 27.77
N GLN A 100 10.08 16.08 26.71
CA GLN A 100 9.59 16.56 25.42
C GLN A 100 8.71 15.52 24.71
N ARG A 101 9.05 14.22 24.83
CA ARG A 101 8.24 13.15 24.26
C ARG A 101 6.89 13.02 24.98
N ASP A 102 6.89 13.13 26.32
CA ASP A 102 5.66 13.06 27.12
C ASP A 102 4.73 14.25 26.82
N ALA A 103 5.28 15.46 26.71
CA ALA A 103 4.51 16.64 26.33
C ALA A 103 3.95 16.55 24.90
N ALA A 104 4.72 16.00 23.96
CA ALA A 104 4.26 15.80 22.59
C ALA A 104 3.16 14.73 22.50
N ALA A 105 3.28 13.63 23.26
CA ALA A 105 2.25 12.59 23.32
C ALA A 105 0.92 13.15 23.86
N ALA A 106 0.96 13.89 24.97
CA ALA A 106 -0.24 14.52 25.53
C ALA A 106 -0.90 15.51 24.56
N LEU A 107 -0.11 16.20 23.73
CA LEU A 107 -0.63 17.08 22.69
C LEU A 107 -1.29 16.30 21.54
N VAL A 108 -0.69 15.19 21.10
CA VAL A 108 -1.28 14.32 20.08
C VAL A 108 -2.61 13.76 20.57
N ASP A 109 -2.65 13.26 21.80
CA ASP A 109 -3.88 12.72 22.41
C ASP A 109 -4.99 13.78 22.51
N ALA A 110 -4.64 15.03 22.83
CA ALA A 110 -5.60 16.12 22.92
C ALA A 110 -6.13 16.61 21.55
N LEU A 111 -5.40 16.33 20.47
CA LEU A 111 -5.74 16.73 19.11
C LEU A 111 -6.30 15.57 18.27
N ASP A 112 -6.38 14.36 18.82
CA ASP A 112 -6.90 13.21 18.12
C ASP A 112 -8.40 13.39 17.81
N LEU A 113 -8.79 13.07 16.58
CA LEU A 113 -10.16 13.22 16.09
C LEU A 113 -11.01 11.98 16.37
N GLU A 114 -10.36 10.84 16.59
CA GLU A 114 -10.99 9.62 17.08
C GLU A 114 -10.50 9.35 18.51
N PRO A 115 -11.04 10.05 19.53
CA PRO A 115 -10.70 9.73 20.90
C PRO A 115 -11.09 8.28 21.18
N ALA A 116 -10.13 7.52 21.72
CA ALA A 116 -10.25 6.10 22.05
C ALA A 116 -11.48 5.76 22.91
#